data_AF-A0A235EZK9-F1
#
_entry.id   AF-A0A235EZK9-F1
#
_cell.length_a   1.000
_cell.length_b   1.000
_cell.length_c   1.000
_cell.angle_alpha   90.00
_cell.angle_beta   90.00
_cell.angle_gamma   90.00
#
_symmetry.space_group_name_H-M   'P 1'
#
loop_
_entity.id
_entity.type
_entity.pdbx_description
1 polymer ?
#
loop_
_entity_poly.entity_id
_entity_poly.type
_entity_poly.pdbx_seq_one_letter_code
_entity_poly.pdbx_strand_id
1 'polypeptide(L)'
;MNNKIANYLRGKKENISALYTWGFDETVPQKKFGVVADGTNWLEKTISLKRGLREYLSNNPEAQVDVAHYFITEWGGIKRFSKSKETVEDFSKWQGSQTRPADFKPKYASVSSWSKWLSLMYPSWACIYDSRVAYSINAINYLDGGEQKIFPVPEGRNTRLNIMDISTLLLKQKLKKGGGSNPKDIKKAHFINERDAYLDYLDLMVTVSKELWGDETHIHEVEMLLFALADTVIYEDVLAKACE
;
A
#
# COMPACT_ATOMS: atom_id res chain seq x y z
N MET A 1 1.03 17.23 4.51
CA MET A 1 0.67 15.85 4.88
C MET A 1 1.84 15.06 5.48
N ASN A 2 3.02 15.15 4.88
CA ASN A 2 4.11 14.18 5.08
C ASN A 2 4.62 14.16 6.54
N ASN A 3 4.79 15.34 7.15
CA ASN A 3 5.20 15.43 8.57
C ASN A 3 4.18 14.84 9.52
N LYS A 4 2.89 14.79 9.15
CA LYS A 4 1.80 14.34 10.04
C LYS A 4 1.72 12.82 10.09
N ILE A 5 1.85 12.18 8.93
CA ILE A 5 1.97 10.72 8.86
C ILE A 5 3.25 10.27 9.54
N ALA A 6 4.39 10.92 9.27
CA ALA A 6 5.64 10.62 9.96
C ALA A 6 5.50 10.79 11.49
N ASN A 7 4.91 11.89 11.96
CA ASN A 7 4.68 12.10 13.40
C ASN A 7 3.82 11.00 14.02
N TYR A 8 2.74 10.57 13.34
CA TYR A 8 1.86 9.51 13.82
C TYR A 8 2.57 8.14 13.90
N LEU A 9 3.43 7.84 12.92
CA LEU A 9 4.15 6.57 12.83
C LEU A 9 5.43 6.52 13.68
N ARG A 10 5.99 7.67 14.10
CA ARG A 10 7.30 7.75 14.77
C ARG A 10 7.40 6.85 16.00
N GLY A 11 6.39 6.84 16.86
CA GLY A 11 6.36 6.01 18.07
C GLY A 11 6.11 4.52 17.82
N LYS A 12 5.86 4.12 16.57
CA LYS A 12 5.47 2.76 16.19
C LYS A 12 6.53 2.06 15.35
N LYS A 13 7.46 2.81 14.74
CA LYS A 13 8.43 2.29 13.79
C LYS A 13 9.36 1.21 14.38
N GLU A 14 9.80 1.39 15.62
CA GLU A 14 10.70 0.44 16.30
C GLU A 14 10.02 -0.90 16.60
N ASN A 15 8.69 -0.94 16.63
CA ASN A 15 7.90 -2.12 16.95
C ASN A 15 7.25 -2.76 15.71
N ILE A 16 7.67 -2.38 14.50
CA ILE A 16 7.08 -2.88 13.24
C ILE A 16 7.04 -4.41 13.16
N SER A 17 8.08 -5.10 13.67
CA SER A 17 8.17 -6.57 13.66
C SER A 17 7.07 -7.25 14.49
N ALA A 18 6.65 -6.61 15.59
CA ALA A 18 5.56 -7.10 16.43
C ALA A 18 4.18 -6.68 15.89
N LEU A 19 4.09 -5.52 15.25
CA LEU A 19 2.84 -4.98 14.69
C LEU A 19 2.45 -5.69 13.38
N TYR A 20 3.41 -6.09 12.56
CA TYR A 20 3.16 -6.70 11.27
C TYR A 20 2.82 -8.19 11.40
N THR A 21 1.53 -8.52 11.33
CA THR A 21 1.01 -9.89 11.55
C THR A 21 0.50 -10.58 10.28
N TRP A 22 0.90 -10.11 9.09
CA TRP A 22 0.48 -10.74 7.82
C TRP A 22 1.16 -12.09 7.61
N GLY A 23 0.48 -13.14 8.05
CA GLY A 23 0.92 -14.53 7.83
C GLY A 23 0.54 -15.09 6.47
N PHE A 24 1.31 -16.07 6.01
CA PHE A 24 1.06 -16.83 4.78
C PHE A 24 1.54 -18.28 4.93
N ASP A 25 1.10 -19.17 4.05
CA ASP A 25 1.57 -20.56 4.00
C ASP A 25 2.97 -20.62 3.35
N GLU A 26 3.98 -20.78 4.19
CA GLU A 26 5.40 -20.84 3.80
C GLU A 26 5.73 -22.08 2.94
N THR A 27 4.88 -23.11 2.94
CA THR A 27 5.11 -24.32 2.16
C THR A 27 4.84 -24.11 0.67
N VAL A 28 3.99 -23.14 0.32
CA VAL A 28 3.65 -22.82 -1.08
C VAL A 28 4.86 -22.29 -1.86
N PRO A 29 5.56 -21.22 -1.44
CA PRO A 29 6.71 -20.71 -2.18
C PRO A 29 7.86 -21.72 -2.21
N GLN A 30 8.03 -22.52 -1.15
CA GLN A 30 9.03 -23.59 -1.12
C GLN A 30 8.74 -24.67 -2.16
N LYS A 31 7.50 -25.17 -2.22
CA LYS A 31 7.12 -26.23 -3.17
C LYS A 31 7.09 -25.76 -4.62
N LYS A 32 6.60 -24.54 -4.87
CA LYS A 32 6.43 -24.01 -6.23
C LYS A 32 7.73 -23.44 -6.81
N PHE A 33 8.54 -22.79 -5.99
CA PHE A 33 9.68 -21.99 -6.45
C PHE A 33 11.00 -22.35 -5.75
N GLY A 34 11.00 -23.29 -4.80
CA GLY A 34 12.19 -23.58 -3.99
C GLY A 34 12.59 -22.43 -3.06
N VAL A 35 11.68 -21.49 -2.80
CA VAL A 35 11.96 -20.28 -2.00
C VAL A 35 11.54 -20.48 -0.55
N VAL A 36 12.52 -20.39 0.36
CA VAL A 36 12.30 -20.40 1.81
C VAL A 36 12.03 -18.97 2.30
N ALA A 37 11.00 -18.80 3.13
CA ALA A 37 10.72 -17.53 3.80
C ALA A 37 11.37 -17.50 5.19
N ASP A 38 12.66 -17.20 5.26
CA ASP A 38 13.39 -17.13 6.54
C ASP A 38 12.98 -15.93 7.41
N GLY A 39 12.99 -16.10 8.73
CA GLY A 39 12.73 -15.02 9.68
C GLY A 39 12.11 -15.50 11.00
N THR A 40 12.27 -14.72 12.05
CA THR A 40 11.71 -14.96 13.39
C THR A 40 10.28 -14.41 13.53
N ASN A 41 9.88 -13.49 12.65
CA ASN A 41 8.58 -12.83 12.64
C ASN A 41 8.06 -12.64 11.20
N TRP A 42 6.78 -12.30 11.05
CA TRP A 42 6.14 -12.20 9.72
C TRP A 42 6.70 -11.09 8.83
N LEU A 43 7.26 -10.04 9.42
CA LEU A 43 7.93 -8.97 8.68
C LEU A 43 9.19 -9.52 8.01
N GLU A 44 10.08 -10.15 8.78
CA GLU A 44 11.31 -10.77 8.26
C GLU A 44 11.00 -11.83 7.21
N LYS A 45 10.01 -12.70 7.46
CA LYS A 45 9.57 -13.73 6.51
C LYS A 45 9.06 -13.12 5.20
N THR A 46 8.34 -12.01 5.26
CA THR A 46 7.87 -11.30 4.06
C THR A 46 9.02 -10.68 3.28
N ILE A 47 9.99 -10.06 3.97
CA ILE A 47 11.19 -9.50 3.33
C ILE A 47 12.01 -10.61 2.66
N SER A 48 12.22 -11.73 3.37
CA SER A 48 12.94 -12.89 2.85
C SER A 48 12.24 -13.52 1.65
N LEU A 49 10.91 -13.68 1.71
CA LEU A 49 10.09 -14.14 0.58
C LEU A 49 10.25 -13.24 -0.65
N LYS A 50 10.10 -11.91 -0.49
CA LYS A 50 10.23 -10.96 -1.60
C LYS A 50 11.63 -11.05 -2.24
N ARG A 51 12.68 -11.19 -1.43
CA ARG A 51 14.06 -11.37 -1.91
C ARG A 51 14.22 -12.69 -2.66
N GLY A 52 13.83 -13.81 -2.05
CA GLY A 52 13.97 -15.13 -2.66
C GLY A 52 13.18 -15.28 -3.96
N LEU A 53 11.99 -14.70 -4.06
CA LEU A 53 11.22 -14.69 -5.31
C LEU A 53 11.92 -13.89 -6.42
N ARG A 54 12.56 -12.75 -6.10
CA ARG A 54 13.35 -11.99 -7.08
C ARG A 54 14.59 -12.77 -7.56
N GLU A 55 15.28 -13.43 -6.63
CA GLU A 55 16.43 -14.29 -6.94
C GLU A 55 16.01 -15.47 -7.82
N TYR A 56 14.89 -16.11 -7.48
CA TYR A 56 14.29 -17.17 -8.30
C TYR A 56 13.97 -16.69 -9.71
N LEU A 57 13.33 -15.52 -9.86
CA LEU A 57 12.98 -14.94 -11.17
C LEU A 57 14.19 -14.50 -11.99
N SER A 58 15.30 -14.15 -11.34
CA SER A 58 16.55 -13.83 -12.03
C SER A 58 17.14 -15.06 -12.72
N ASN A 59 16.90 -16.26 -12.17
CA ASN A 59 17.32 -17.54 -12.75
C ASN A 59 16.25 -18.20 -13.62
N ASN A 60 14.97 -17.83 -13.45
CA ASN A 60 13.82 -18.42 -14.15
C ASN A 60 12.87 -17.31 -14.67
N PRO A 61 13.27 -16.47 -15.64
CA PRO A 61 12.46 -15.34 -16.10
C PRO A 61 11.09 -15.75 -16.68
N GLU A 62 10.97 -16.95 -17.20
CA GLU A 62 9.72 -17.52 -17.72
C GLU A 62 8.65 -17.74 -16.63
N ALA A 63 9.06 -17.83 -15.36
CA ALA A 63 8.16 -18.05 -14.24
C ALA A 63 7.48 -16.77 -13.71
N GLN A 64 7.67 -15.61 -14.37
CA GLN A 64 7.09 -14.33 -13.95
C GLN A 64 5.58 -14.38 -13.74
N VAL A 65 4.84 -15.06 -14.63
CA VAL A 65 3.37 -15.14 -14.53
C VAL A 65 2.94 -15.95 -13.30
N ASP A 66 3.62 -17.05 -13.02
CA ASP A 66 3.31 -17.92 -11.87
C ASP A 66 3.67 -17.25 -10.55
N VAL A 67 4.83 -16.57 -10.49
CA VAL A 67 5.22 -15.78 -9.32
C VAL A 67 4.28 -14.60 -9.11
N ALA A 68 3.90 -13.89 -10.18
CA ALA A 68 2.92 -12.81 -10.09
C ALA A 68 1.56 -13.33 -9.61
N HIS A 69 1.12 -14.49 -10.09
CA HIS A 69 -0.09 -15.14 -9.62
C HIS A 69 -0.01 -15.43 -8.12
N TYR A 70 0.99 -16.20 -7.68
CA TYR A 70 1.20 -16.51 -6.26
C TYR A 70 1.23 -15.23 -5.40
N PHE A 71 2.03 -14.24 -5.79
CA PHE A 71 2.25 -13.05 -4.99
C PHE A 71 0.99 -12.18 -4.87
N ILE A 72 0.18 -12.09 -5.94
CA ILE A 72 -1.05 -11.30 -5.91
C ILE A 72 -2.20 -12.04 -5.23
N THR A 73 -2.36 -13.34 -5.50
CA THR A 73 -3.54 -14.12 -5.10
C THR A 73 -3.37 -14.83 -3.78
N GLU A 74 -2.30 -15.62 -3.64
CA GLU A 74 -2.06 -16.50 -2.49
C GLU A 74 -1.43 -15.72 -1.35
N TRP A 75 -0.29 -15.06 -1.57
CA TRP A 75 0.34 -14.19 -0.57
C TRP A 75 -0.45 -12.89 -0.37
N GLY A 76 -0.88 -12.25 -1.47
CA GLY A 76 -1.55 -10.96 -1.44
C GLY A 76 -3.05 -10.99 -1.10
N GLY A 77 -3.65 -12.18 -1.02
CA GLY A 77 -5.04 -12.39 -0.61
C GLY A 77 -6.11 -12.03 -1.65
N ILE A 78 -5.74 -11.66 -2.89
CA ILE A 78 -6.70 -11.26 -3.93
C ILE A 78 -7.17 -12.49 -4.72
N LYS A 79 -7.88 -13.40 -4.04
CA LYS A 79 -8.25 -14.74 -4.53
C LYS A 79 -8.97 -14.83 -5.89
N ARG A 80 -9.60 -13.76 -6.36
CA ARG A 80 -10.36 -13.74 -7.64
C ARG A 80 -9.60 -13.05 -8.77
N PHE A 81 -8.34 -12.69 -8.55
CA PHE A 81 -7.55 -12.02 -9.56
C PHE A 81 -7.07 -13.04 -10.61
N SER A 82 -7.37 -12.76 -11.87
CA SER A 82 -7.07 -13.63 -13.00
C SER A 82 -6.17 -12.97 -14.05
N LYS A 83 -5.69 -11.74 -13.80
CA LYS A 83 -4.98 -10.92 -14.79
C LYS A 83 -3.46 -10.86 -14.56
N SER A 84 -2.88 -11.96 -14.07
CA SER A 84 -1.45 -12.02 -13.73
C SER A 84 -0.58 -11.85 -14.96
N LYS A 85 -0.96 -12.49 -16.08
CA LYS A 85 -0.23 -12.39 -17.35
C LYS A 85 -0.24 -10.96 -17.88
N GLU A 86 -1.40 -10.34 -17.96
CA GLU A 86 -1.55 -8.95 -18.41
C GLU A 86 -0.80 -7.99 -17.50
N THR A 87 -0.79 -8.23 -16.19
CA THR A 87 -0.01 -7.43 -15.24
C THR A 87 1.49 -7.58 -15.45
N VAL A 88 1.99 -8.76 -15.79
CA VAL A 88 3.41 -8.92 -16.13
C VAL A 88 3.71 -8.17 -17.43
N GLU A 89 2.88 -8.35 -18.45
CA GLU A 89 3.06 -7.74 -19.77
C GLU A 89 3.01 -6.20 -19.71
N ASP A 90 2.01 -5.62 -19.03
CA ASP A 90 1.80 -4.17 -18.89
C ASP A 90 3.02 -3.45 -18.29
N PHE A 91 3.79 -4.14 -17.45
CA PHE A 91 4.91 -3.57 -16.70
C PHE A 91 6.28 -4.13 -17.11
N SER A 92 6.33 -4.99 -18.12
CA SER A 92 7.56 -5.61 -18.63
C SER A 92 8.56 -4.59 -19.20
N LYS A 93 8.08 -3.50 -19.80
CA LYS A 93 8.92 -2.46 -20.43
C LYS A 93 9.86 -1.72 -19.45
N TRP A 94 9.64 -1.87 -18.14
CA TRP A 94 10.45 -1.23 -17.11
C TRP A 94 11.37 -2.21 -16.37
N GLN A 95 11.50 -3.45 -16.87
CA GLN A 95 12.30 -4.50 -16.26
C GLN A 95 13.74 -4.01 -15.98
N GLY A 96 14.22 -4.27 -14.76
CA GLY A 96 15.56 -3.86 -14.30
C GLY A 96 15.69 -2.39 -13.87
N SER A 97 14.63 -1.58 -13.99
CA SER A 97 14.66 -0.18 -13.56
C SER A 97 14.92 -0.03 -12.05
N GLN A 98 15.95 0.75 -11.71
CA GLN A 98 16.29 1.07 -10.32
C GLN A 98 15.62 2.35 -9.82
N THR A 99 15.07 3.15 -10.72
CA THR A 99 14.35 4.38 -10.41
C THR A 99 13.02 4.42 -11.16
N ARG A 100 12.05 5.16 -10.62
CA ARG A 100 10.74 5.31 -11.25
C ARG A 100 10.90 5.97 -12.63
N PRO A 101 10.45 5.32 -13.72
CA PRO A 101 10.50 5.89 -15.07
C PRO A 101 9.69 7.18 -15.17
N ALA A 102 10.17 8.16 -15.95
CA ALA A 102 9.49 9.45 -16.11
C ALA A 102 8.12 9.34 -16.82
N ASP A 103 7.94 8.32 -17.66
CA ASP A 103 6.70 8.01 -18.38
C ASP A 103 5.75 7.08 -17.59
N PHE A 104 6.09 6.74 -16.35
CA PHE A 104 5.33 5.80 -15.53
C PHE A 104 3.97 6.41 -15.11
N LYS A 105 2.91 6.02 -15.82
CA LYS A 105 1.53 6.48 -15.60
C LYS A 105 0.52 5.33 -15.75
N PRO A 106 0.53 4.34 -14.84
CA PRO A 106 -0.40 3.21 -14.91
C PRO A 106 -1.84 3.65 -14.64
N LYS A 107 -2.80 2.84 -15.13
CA LYS A 107 -4.22 3.04 -14.81
C LYS A 107 -4.49 2.64 -13.36
N TYR A 108 -5.29 3.44 -12.65
CA TYR A 108 -5.68 3.16 -11.26
C TYR A 108 -6.45 1.84 -11.09
N ALA A 109 -7.17 1.40 -12.12
CA ALA A 109 -7.92 0.15 -12.09
C ALA A 109 -7.01 -1.03 -11.69
N SER A 110 -7.44 -1.81 -10.70
CA SER A 110 -6.68 -2.94 -10.14
C SER A 110 -5.35 -2.57 -9.48
N VAL A 111 -5.18 -1.33 -8.99
CA VAL A 111 -3.95 -0.87 -8.32
C VAL A 111 -3.48 -1.78 -7.20
N SER A 112 -4.38 -2.33 -6.39
CA SER A 112 -4.01 -3.24 -5.30
C SER A 112 -3.40 -4.55 -5.78
N SER A 113 -3.63 -4.95 -7.03
CA SER A 113 -3.01 -6.12 -7.66
C SER A 113 -1.69 -5.75 -8.32
N TRP A 114 -1.70 -4.80 -9.25
CA TRP A 114 -0.47 -4.51 -10.01
C TRP A 114 0.61 -3.84 -9.14
N SER A 115 0.26 -3.06 -8.12
CA SER A 115 1.26 -2.50 -7.20
C SER A 115 1.97 -3.57 -6.37
N LYS A 116 1.34 -4.73 -6.12
CA LYS A 116 2.02 -5.88 -5.50
C LYS A 116 3.12 -6.42 -6.41
N TRP A 117 2.80 -6.64 -7.68
CA TRP A 117 3.79 -7.05 -8.67
C TRP A 117 4.95 -6.04 -8.76
N LEU A 118 4.64 -4.74 -8.83
CA LEU A 118 5.68 -3.71 -8.86
C LEU A 118 6.53 -3.67 -7.59
N SER A 119 5.92 -3.80 -6.41
CA SER A 119 6.67 -3.82 -5.15
C SER A 119 7.64 -5.00 -5.07
N LEU A 120 7.34 -6.10 -5.77
CA LEU A 120 8.21 -7.26 -5.86
C LEU A 120 9.36 -7.00 -6.83
N MET A 121 9.06 -6.51 -8.04
CA MET A 121 10.03 -6.37 -9.13
C MET A 121 10.88 -5.10 -9.09
N TYR A 122 10.35 -4.03 -8.49
CA TYR A 122 10.95 -2.70 -8.46
C TYR A 122 11.00 -2.14 -7.03
N PRO A 123 11.62 -2.86 -6.07
CA PRO A 123 11.54 -2.50 -4.66
C PRO A 123 12.21 -1.17 -4.33
N SER A 124 13.09 -0.65 -5.18
CA SER A 124 13.74 0.65 -4.94
C SER A 124 12.82 1.86 -5.09
N TRP A 125 11.67 1.71 -5.76
CA TRP A 125 10.76 2.85 -5.99
C TRP A 125 9.27 2.51 -5.97
N ALA A 126 8.89 1.23 -5.94
CA ALA A 126 7.49 0.80 -5.87
C ALA A 126 7.19 0.10 -4.55
N CYS A 127 6.02 0.40 -3.98
CA CYS A 127 5.46 -0.27 -2.81
C CYS A 127 3.96 -0.50 -3.00
N ILE A 128 3.37 -1.35 -2.16
CA ILE A 128 1.99 -1.82 -2.34
C ILE A 128 1.01 -0.69 -2.05
N TYR A 129 0.01 -0.50 -2.91
CA TYR A 129 -1.10 0.42 -2.67
C TYR A 129 -2.41 -0.37 -2.62
N ASP A 130 -2.79 -0.79 -1.42
CA ASP A 130 -4.03 -1.51 -1.16
C ASP A 130 -5.02 -0.69 -0.31
N SER A 131 -6.18 -1.28 -0.04
CA SER A 131 -7.25 -0.61 0.70
C SER A 131 -6.84 -0.24 2.11
N ARG A 132 -6.00 -1.04 2.79
CA ARG A 132 -5.53 -0.77 4.16
C ARG A 132 -4.57 0.40 4.18
N VAL A 133 -3.61 0.43 3.25
CA VAL A 133 -2.65 1.53 3.14
C VAL A 133 -3.35 2.84 2.82
N ALA A 134 -4.22 2.85 1.81
CA ALA A 134 -5.00 4.04 1.44
C ALA A 134 -5.94 4.50 2.57
N TYR A 135 -6.57 3.56 3.27
CA TYR A 135 -7.37 3.84 4.46
C TYR A 135 -6.53 4.54 5.54
N SER A 136 -5.37 3.98 5.90
CA SER A 136 -4.49 4.52 6.93
C SER A 136 -4.03 5.94 6.64
N ILE A 137 -3.66 6.24 5.38
CA ILE A 137 -3.28 7.60 4.97
C ILE A 137 -4.43 8.57 5.19
N ASN A 138 -5.62 8.21 4.73
CA ASN A 138 -6.81 9.05 4.90
C ASN A 138 -7.23 9.15 6.37
N ALA A 139 -7.09 8.09 7.15
CA ALA A 139 -7.42 8.07 8.57
C ALA A 139 -6.52 9.00 9.37
N ILE A 140 -5.22 8.96 9.11
CA ILE A 140 -4.29 9.90 9.74
C ILE A 140 -4.60 11.35 9.33
N ASN A 141 -4.95 11.59 8.06
CA ASN A 141 -5.42 12.91 7.62
C ASN A 141 -6.67 13.36 8.40
N TYR A 142 -7.64 12.46 8.64
CA TYR A 142 -8.83 12.76 9.43
C TYR A 142 -8.48 13.07 10.88
N LEU A 143 -7.64 12.24 11.51
CA LEU A 143 -7.15 12.44 12.87
C LEU A 143 -6.43 13.79 13.02
N ASP A 144 -5.74 14.25 11.98
CA ASP A 144 -5.02 15.53 11.96
C ASP A 144 -5.84 16.74 11.43
N GLY A 145 -7.17 16.64 11.38
CA GLY A 145 -8.00 17.81 11.07
C GLY A 145 -8.50 17.89 9.62
N GLY A 146 -8.13 16.91 8.79
CA GLY A 146 -8.69 16.71 7.46
C GLY A 146 -8.35 17.83 6.48
N GLU A 147 -7.14 18.39 6.53
CA GLU A 147 -6.73 19.50 5.65
C GLU A 147 -6.35 19.02 4.25
N GLN A 148 -5.81 17.81 4.12
CA GLN A 148 -5.23 17.30 2.87
C GLN A 148 -6.29 16.67 1.98
N LYS A 149 -6.01 16.54 0.68
CA LYS A 149 -6.91 15.82 -0.24
C LYS A 149 -7.01 14.34 0.13
N ILE A 150 -8.15 13.75 -0.19
CA ILE A 150 -8.50 12.36 0.11
C ILE A 150 -7.91 11.48 -1.00
N PHE A 151 -7.12 10.49 -0.61
CA PHE A 151 -6.66 9.46 -1.53
C PHE A 151 -7.82 8.54 -1.91
N PRO A 152 -7.97 8.15 -3.19
CA PRO A 152 -8.93 7.12 -3.54
C PRO A 152 -8.56 5.80 -2.84
N VAL A 153 -9.52 5.18 -2.17
CA VAL A 153 -9.33 3.87 -1.52
C VAL A 153 -9.75 2.80 -2.52
N PRO A 154 -8.84 1.89 -2.96
CA PRO A 154 -9.23 0.79 -3.83
C PRO A 154 -10.16 -0.17 -3.10
N GLU A 155 -10.94 -0.97 -3.84
CA GLU A 155 -11.89 -1.90 -3.25
C GLU A 155 -11.21 -2.85 -2.24
N GLY A 156 -11.64 -2.75 -0.98
CA GLY A 156 -11.16 -3.55 0.12
C GLY A 156 -12.17 -4.61 0.57
N ARG A 157 -11.67 -5.71 1.12
CA ARG A 157 -12.49 -6.76 1.74
C ARG A 157 -12.50 -6.70 3.27
N ASN A 158 -11.79 -5.75 3.86
CA ASN A 158 -11.72 -5.62 5.31
C ASN A 158 -13.04 -5.03 5.82
N THR A 159 -13.89 -5.89 6.38
CA THR A 159 -15.22 -5.52 6.85
C THR A 159 -15.15 -4.51 8.00
N ARG A 160 -14.12 -4.58 8.85
CA ARG A 160 -13.92 -3.61 9.94
C ARG A 160 -13.71 -2.21 9.39
N LEU A 161 -12.83 -2.06 8.40
CA LEU A 161 -12.59 -0.76 7.76
C LEU A 161 -13.82 -0.23 6.99
N ASN A 162 -14.63 -1.12 6.44
CA ASN A 162 -15.86 -0.74 5.73
C ASN A 162 -16.94 -0.16 6.65
N ILE A 163 -16.91 -0.45 7.96
CA ILE A 163 -17.85 0.14 8.93
C ILE A 163 -17.63 1.66 9.03
N MET A 164 -16.37 2.09 9.00
CA MET A 164 -15.98 3.49 9.14
C MET A 164 -15.42 4.00 7.82
N ASP A 165 -16.29 4.37 6.87
CA ASP A 165 -15.85 4.97 5.60
C ASP A 165 -15.16 6.31 5.85
N ILE A 166 -13.83 6.25 5.84
CA ILE A 166 -12.97 7.39 6.17
C ILE A 166 -13.09 8.54 5.18
N SER A 167 -13.45 8.26 3.93
CA SER A 167 -13.67 9.29 2.91
C SER A 167 -14.90 10.13 3.26
N THR A 168 -15.96 9.47 3.74
CA THR A 168 -17.19 10.14 4.20
C THR A 168 -16.93 10.98 5.46
N LEU A 169 -16.14 10.48 6.41
CA LEU A 169 -15.76 11.24 7.61
C LEU A 169 -14.95 12.50 7.28
N LEU A 170 -13.94 12.37 6.40
CA LEU A 170 -13.16 13.50 5.90
C LEU A 170 -14.02 14.52 5.16
N LEU A 171 -14.91 14.06 4.29
CA LEU A 171 -15.83 14.95 3.58
C LEU A 171 -16.74 15.69 4.55
N LYS A 172 -17.33 15.01 5.54
CA LYS A 172 -18.14 15.66 6.57
C LYS A 172 -17.36 16.76 7.28
N GLN A 173 -16.10 16.52 7.62
CA GLN A 173 -15.23 17.50 8.26
C GLN A 173 -14.91 18.70 7.35
N LYS A 174 -14.65 18.46 6.07
CA LYS A 174 -14.32 19.49 5.07
C LYS A 174 -15.53 20.34 4.66
N LEU A 175 -16.69 19.71 4.46
CA LEU A 175 -17.90 20.36 3.94
C LEU A 175 -18.63 21.20 4.99
N LYS A 176 -18.36 21.00 6.29
CA LYS A 176 -18.80 21.91 7.36
C LYS A 176 -18.41 23.38 7.12
N LYS A 177 -17.51 23.68 6.18
CA LYS A 177 -17.04 25.02 5.80
C LYS A 177 -17.79 25.68 4.62
N GLY A 178 -18.95 25.17 4.18
CA GLY A 178 -19.82 25.85 3.21
C GLY A 178 -19.48 25.59 1.72
N GLY A 179 -19.47 24.33 1.31
CA GLY A 179 -19.23 23.92 -0.09
C GLY A 179 -20.51 23.64 -0.89
N GLY A 180 -20.44 23.77 -2.22
CA GLY A 180 -21.53 23.39 -3.12
C GLY A 180 -21.85 21.89 -3.09
N SER A 181 -23.08 21.52 -3.46
CA SER A 181 -23.60 20.14 -3.38
C SER A 181 -23.28 19.26 -4.61
N ASN A 182 -22.63 19.81 -5.64
CA ASN A 182 -22.34 19.09 -6.87
C ASN A 182 -21.23 18.04 -6.66
N PRO A 183 -21.49 16.73 -6.88
CA PRO A 183 -20.50 15.68 -6.68
C PRO A 183 -19.21 15.83 -7.49
N LYS A 184 -19.28 16.39 -8.71
CA LYS A 184 -18.09 16.60 -9.55
C LYS A 184 -17.14 17.64 -8.95
N ASP A 185 -17.71 18.72 -8.41
CA ASP A 185 -16.95 19.80 -7.81
C ASP A 185 -16.33 19.36 -6.47
N ILE A 186 -17.11 18.61 -5.67
CA ILE A 186 -16.62 17.96 -4.44
C ILE A 186 -15.44 17.02 -4.76
N LYS A 187 -15.59 16.15 -5.77
CA LYS A 187 -14.51 15.22 -6.16
C LYS A 187 -13.25 15.98 -6.58
N LYS A 188 -13.39 17.00 -7.44
CA LYS A 188 -12.27 17.82 -7.92
C LYS A 188 -11.56 18.59 -6.80
N ALA A 189 -12.32 19.15 -5.86
CA ALA A 189 -11.80 19.98 -4.78
C ALA A 189 -11.11 19.15 -3.69
N HIS A 190 -11.68 18.00 -3.32
CA HIS A 190 -11.29 17.29 -2.11
C HIS A 190 -10.59 15.97 -2.33
N PHE A 191 -10.65 15.35 -3.51
CA PHE A 191 -9.99 14.08 -3.79
C PHE A 191 -8.77 14.25 -4.69
N ILE A 192 -7.80 13.37 -4.50
CA ILE A 192 -6.72 13.16 -5.46
C ILE A 192 -7.30 12.47 -6.69
N ASN A 193 -6.82 12.85 -7.87
CA ASN A 193 -7.24 12.21 -9.11
C ASN A 193 -6.68 10.79 -9.15
N GLU A 194 -7.51 9.81 -9.51
CA GLU A 194 -7.09 8.40 -9.64
C GLU A 194 -5.87 8.23 -10.57
N ARG A 195 -5.72 9.09 -11.58
CA ARG A 195 -4.56 9.06 -12.50
C ARG A 195 -3.23 9.42 -11.83
N ASP A 196 -3.29 10.20 -10.77
CA ASP A 196 -2.11 10.72 -10.05
C ASP A 196 -1.91 10.01 -8.71
N ALA A 197 -2.96 9.35 -8.19
CA ALA A 197 -3.01 8.80 -6.84
C ALA A 197 -1.84 7.88 -6.47
N TYR A 198 -1.44 6.98 -7.37
CA TYR A 198 -0.31 6.09 -7.07
C TYR A 198 1.03 6.83 -7.09
N LEU A 199 1.21 7.85 -7.96
CA LEU A 199 2.44 8.64 -7.99
C LEU A 199 2.56 9.52 -6.75
N ASP A 200 1.48 10.22 -6.40
CA ASP A 200 1.39 11.02 -5.18
C ASP A 200 1.61 10.16 -3.93
N TYR A 201 1.14 8.91 -3.95
CA TYR A 201 1.38 7.93 -2.90
C TYR A 201 2.87 7.56 -2.78
N LEU A 202 3.55 7.23 -3.88
CA LEU A 202 4.98 6.91 -3.85
C LEU A 202 5.81 8.08 -3.32
N ASP A 203 5.51 9.31 -3.77
CA ASP A 203 6.21 10.52 -3.31
C ASP A 203 5.97 10.77 -1.81
N LEU A 204 4.77 10.46 -1.32
CA LEU A 204 4.46 10.47 0.11
C LEU A 204 5.29 9.43 0.87
N MET A 205 5.40 8.19 0.39
CA MET A 205 6.19 7.14 1.05
C MET A 205 7.66 7.52 1.16
N VAL A 206 8.24 8.07 0.08
CA VAL A 206 9.62 8.58 0.07
C VAL A 206 9.81 9.68 1.12
N THR A 207 8.85 10.61 1.20
CA THR A 207 8.98 11.69 2.20
C THR A 207 8.84 11.16 3.62
N VAL A 208 7.88 10.27 3.88
CA VAL A 208 7.70 9.69 5.22
C VAL A 208 8.90 8.84 5.62
N SER A 209 9.50 8.12 4.68
CA SER A 209 10.76 7.39 4.88
C SER A 209 11.86 8.32 5.37
N LYS A 210 12.10 9.44 4.66
CA LYS A 210 13.10 10.45 5.04
C LYS A 210 12.86 11.00 6.45
N GLU A 211 11.62 11.32 6.78
CA GLU A 211 11.26 11.90 8.07
C GLU A 211 11.39 10.91 9.26
N LEU A 212 11.29 9.61 9.00
CA LEU A 212 11.33 8.57 10.03
C LEU A 212 12.69 7.90 10.21
N TRP A 213 13.44 7.74 9.12
CA TRP A 213 14.73 7.04 9.10
C TRP A 213 15.90 7.88 8.62
N GLY A 214 15.66 9.07 8.06
CA GLY A 214 16.71 9.95 7.54
C GLY A 214 17.09 9.69 6.08
N ASP A 215 16.50 8.68 5.43
CA ASP A 215 16.72 8.37 4.02
C ASP A 215 15.46 7.84 3.31
N GLU A 216 15.54 7.64 2.00
CA GLU A 216 14.42 7.25 1.12
C GLU A 216 14.24 5.73 0.97
N THR A 217 15.05 4.91 1.64
CA THR A 217 15.14 3.47 1.36
C THR A 217 14.09 2.63 2.10
N HIS A 218 13.39 3.23 3.07
CA HIS A 218 12.44 2.56 3.95
C HIS A 218 10.97 2.66 3.50
N ILE A 219 10.71 2.84 2.21
CA ILE A 219 9.33 2.96 1.68
C ILE A 219 8.47 1.71 1.93
N HIS A 220 9.07 0.52 2.03
CA HIS A 220 8.36 -0.72 2.32
C HIS A 220 7.99 -0.80 3.79
N GLU A 221 8.85 -0.33 4.70
CA GLU A 221 8.58 -0.27 6.13
C GLU A 221 7.47 0.74 6.43
N VAL A 222 7.44 1.88 5.72
CA VAL A 222 6.30 2.82 5.79
C VAL A 222 5.00 2.13 5.34
N GLU A 223 5.02 1.48 4.18
CA GLU A 223 3.87 0.74 3.64
C GLU A 223 3.37 -0.33 4.63
N MET A 224 4.27 -1.16 5.13
CA MET A 224 3.98 -2.24 6.06
C MET A 224 3.47 -1.73 7.41
N LEU A 225 3.97 -0.61 7.92
CA LEU A 225 3.42 0.04 9.12
C LEU A 225 1.99 0.54 8.90
N LEU A 226 1.76 1.28 7.81
CA LEU A 226 0.42 1.78 7.48
C LEU A 226 -0.57 0.63 7.32
N PHE A 227 -0.14 -0.44 6.66
CA PHE A 227 -0.91 -1.66 6.50
C PHE A 227 -1.23 -2.35 7.83
N ALA A 228 -0.23 -2.55 8.70
CA ALA A 228 -0.36 -3.27 9.95
C ALA A 228 -1.26 -2.56 10.96
N LEU A 229 -1.23 -1.23 10.95
CA LEU A 229 -1.99 -0.41 11.89
C LEU A 229 -3.44 -0.17 11.45
N ALA A 230 -3.77 -0.45 10.18
CA ALA A 230 -5.01 0.00 9.55
C ALA A 230 -6.27 -0.43 10.31
N ASP A 231 -6.40 -1.72 10.61
CA ASP A 231 -7.58 -2.33 11.25
C ASP A 231 -7.39 -2.60 12.75
N THR A 232 -6.32 -2.03 13.33
CA THR A 232 -6.00 -2.07 14.75
C THR A 232 -5.98 -0.65 15.31
N VAL A 233 -4.80 -0.09 15.55
CA VAL A 233 -4.60 1.20 16.24
C VAL A 233 -5.26 2.36 15.49
N ILE A 234 -5.10 2.43 14.17
CA ILE A 234 -5.66 3.53 13.39
C ILE A 234 -7.19 3.49 13.41
N TYR A 235 -7.77 2.30 13.28
CA TYR A 235 -9.22 2.13 13.37
C TYR A 235 -9.77 2.58 14.72
N GLU A 236 -9.09 2.20 15.81
CA GLU A 236 -9.48 2.58 17.18
C GLU A 236 -9.39 4.08 17.41
N ASP A 237 -8.31 4.72 16.95
CA ASP A 237 -8.16 6.18 17.02
C ASP A 237 -9.27 6.90 16.23
N VAL A 238 -9.60 6.42 15.04
CA VAL A 238 -10.69 6.97 14.21
C VAL A 238 -12.03 6.83 14.92
N LEU A 239 -12.29 5.67 15.53
CA LEU A 239 -13.53 5.42 16.27
C LEU A 239 -13.65 6.35 17.48
N ALA A 240 -12.58 6.48 18.26
CA ALA A 240 -12.53 7.38 19.42
C ALA A 240 -12.86 8.82 19.00
N LYS A 241 -12.19 9.34 17.96
CA LYS A 241 -12.43 10.68 17.43
C LYS A 241 -13.84 10.87 16.88
N ALA A 242 -14.43 9.84 16.27
CA ALA A 242 -15.78 9.93 15.72
C ALA A 242 -16.88 9.99 16.79
N CYS A 243 -16.56 9.59 18.02
CA CYS A 243 -17.46 9.63 19.18
C CYS A 243 -17.36 10.95 19.99
N GLU A 244 -16.42 11.83 19.67
CA GLU A 244 -16.30 13.20 20.20
C GLU A 244 -17.27 14.18 19.52
#